data_AF-A0A8B6G3Y2-F1
#
_entry.id   AF-A0A8B6G3Y2-F1
#
_cell.length_a   1.000
_cell.length_b   1.000
_cell.length_c   1.000
_cell.angle_alpha   90.00
_cell.angle_beta   90.00
_cell.angle_gamma   90.00
#
_symmetry.space_group_name_H-M   'P 1'
#
loop_
_entity.id
_entity.type
_entity.pdbx_description
1 polymer ?
#
loop_
_entity_poly.entity_id
_entity_poly.type
_entity_poly.pdbx_seq_one_letter_code
_entity_poly.pdbx_strand_id
1 'polypeptide(L)'
;MHRLRQIERERAIGMLAAGMTEVKVTNHLNVSRMTFARLKTRLRDTDTTNDRPCSGRPRETTLRQDKHIRIIHLRNRFINASQTARQTHGRHNNRISAQWTRVRIRWIRQTWRQVLFTDESKFNVIAGDITEYEEFDILAFTESWLNCSHTDDSINLLNFQSFSSRQGPSKTGRGVVVYVKNNLNVRRRPDLEIDELEAMLLELKVQNKNILFCTFYIPPNSGHETWDKVETSLKL
;
A
#
# COMPACT_ATOMS: atom_id res chain seq x y z
N MET A 1 20.37 -11.40 -9.80
CA MET A 1 20.66 -10.44 -10.90
C MET A 1 20.42 -9.03 -10.35
N HIS A 2 21.37 -8.10 -10.49
CA HIS A 2 21.27 -6.76 -9.89
C HIS A 2 20.16 -5.92 -10.56
N ARG A 3 19.31 -5.27 -9.75
CA ARG A 3 18.25 -4.37 -10.25
C ARG A 3 18.85 -2.98 -10.44
N LEU A 4 18.79 -2.47 -11.66
CA LEU A 4 19.23 -1.11 -11.98
C LEU A 4 18.43 -0.07 -11.19
N ARG A 5 19.12 0.84 -10.51
CA ARG A 5 18.53 2.02 -9.86
C ARG A 5 18.05 3.03 -10.92
N GLN A 6 17.14 3.93 -10.55
CA GLN A 6 16.59 4.94 -11.48
C GLN A 6 17.69 5.77 -12.15
N ILE A 7 18.65 6.26 -11.37
CA ILE A 7 19.82 7.02 -11.86
C ILE A 7 20.63 6.20 -12.87
N GLU A 8 20.82 4.90 -12.64
CA GLU A 8 21.59 4.03 -13.55
C GLU A 8 20.83 3.79 -14.86
N ARG A 9 19.50 3.70 -14.81
CA ARG A 9 18.65 3.61 -16.02
C ARG A 9 18.72 4.88 -16.84
N GLU A 10 18.57 6.04 -16.21
CA GLU A 10 18.66 7.35 -16.88
C GLU A 10 20.05 7.57 -17.47
N ARG A 11 21.12 7.25 -16.72
CA ARG A 11 22.49 7.30 -17.23
C ARG A 11 22.69 6.38 -18.44
N ALA A 12 22.13 5.18 -18.42
CA ALA A 12 22.23 4.24 -19.54
C ALA A 12 21.60 4.80 -20.82
N ILE A 13 20.43 5.44 -20.70
CA ILE A 13 19.74 6.09 -21.82
C ILE A 13 20.50 7.34 -22.28
N GLY A 14 21.02 8.14 -21.35
CA GLY A 14 21.85 9.31 -21.66
C GLY A 14 23.13 8.96 -22.42
N MET A 15 23.80 7.86 -22.06
CA MET A 15 24.98 7.36 -22.79
C MET A 15 24.64 6.94 -24.22
N LEU A 16 23.48 6.31 -24.45
CA LEU A 16 23.01 6.02 -25.80
C LEU A 16 22.73 7.29 -26.61
N ALA A 17 22.07 8.27 -26.01
CA ALA A 17 21.77 9.54 -26.66
C ALA A 17 23.05 10.30 -27.03
N ALA A 18 24.12 10.14 -26.24
CA ALA A 18 25.46 10.65 -26.53
C ALA A 18 26.23 9.84 -27.60
N GLY A 19 25.60 8.85 -28.24
CA GLY A 19 26.18 8.06 -29.32
C GLY A 19 27.03 6.85 -28.90
N MET A 20 27.01 6.46 -27.62
CA MET A 20 27.71 5.24 -27.19
C MET A 20 27.02 3.97 -27.73
N THR A 21 27.81 2.94 -28.03
CA THR A 21 27.27 1.64 -28.43
C THR A 21 26.69 0.90 -27.24
N GLU A 22 25.64 0.09 -27.46
CA GLU A 22 24.96 -0.67 -26.41
C GLU A 22 25.92 -1.55 -25.61
N VAL A 23 26.89 -2.16 -26.29
CA VAL A 23 27.92 -3.01 -25.67
C VAL A 23 28.77 -2.21 -24.68
N LYS A 24 29.15 -0.97 -25.03
CA LYS A 24 29.90 -0.09 -24.13
C LYS A 24 29.04 0.28 -22.92
N VAL A 25 27.77 0.62 -23.12
CA VAL A 25 26.84 0.96 -22.03
C VAL A 25 26.65 -0.22 -21.08
N THR A 26 26.43 -1.43 -21.59
CA THR A 26 26.25 -2.63 -20.76
C THR A 26 27.50 -2.97 -19.96
N ASN A 27 28.68 -2.82 -20.56
CA ASN A 27 29.95 -3.08 -19.87
C ASN A 27 30.23 -2.01 -18.80
N HIS A 28 29.96 -0.74 -19.12
CA HIS A 28 30.17 0.37 -18.20
C HIS A 28 29.28 0.28 -16.95
N LEU A 29 28.03 -0.18 -17.12
CA LEU A 29 27.08 -0.36 -16.03
C LEU A 29 27.11 -1.76 -15.40
N ASN A 30 28.01 -2.64 -15.88
CA ASN A 30 28.11 -4.03 -15.45
C ASN A 30 26.74 -4.77 -15.44
N VAL A 31 25.97 -4.61 -16.53
CA VAL A 31 24.66 -5.23 -16.69
C VAL A 31 24.59 -6.17 -17.89
N SER A 32 23.73 -7.17 -17.79
CA SER A 32 23.48 -8.06 -18.92
C SER A 32 22.83 -7.31 -20.10
N ARG A 33 23.16 -7.71 -21.33
CA ARG A 33 22.51 -7.21 -22.55
C ARG A 33 20.98 -7.36 -22.49
N MET A 34 20.49 -8.41 -21.82
CA MET A 34 19.05 -8.66 -21.67
C MET A 34 18.38 -7.64 -20.73
N THR A 35 19.04 -7.26 -19.65
CA THR A 35 18.56 -6.20 -18.74
C THR A 35 18.42 -4.88 -19.49
N PHE A 36 19.41 -4.56 -20.31
CA PHE A 36 19.41 -3.35 -21.13
C PHE A 36 18.36 -3.39 -22.25
N ALA A 37 18.19 -4.53 -22.92
CA ALA A 37 17.13 -4.72 -23.90
C ALA A 37 15.74 -4.50 -23.29
N ARG A 38 15.47 -5.05 -22.10
CA ARG A 38 14.22 -4.83 -21.35
C ARG A 38 14.01 -3.36 -20.98
N LEU A 39 15.07 -2.64 -20.61
CA LEU A 39 15.01 -1.21 -20.33
C LEU A 39 14.59 -0.42 -21.58
N LYS A 40 15.20 -0.70 -22.73
CA LYS A 40 14.84 -0.05 -24.01
C LYS A 40 13.41 -0.34 -24.44
N THR A 41 12.98 -1.61 -24.37
CA THR A 41 11.61 -1.99 -24.69
C THR A 41 10.63 -1.24 -23.80
N ARG A 42 10.92 -1.15 -22.50
CA ARG A 42 10.09 -0.40 -21.57
C ARG A 42 10.00 1.08 -21.94
N LEU A 43 11.15 1.72 -22.19
CA LEU A 43 11.21 3.11 -22.59
C LEU A 43 10.39 3.35 -23.87
N ARG A 44 10.50 2.46 -24.87
CA ARG A 44 9.72 2.57 -26.10
C ARG A 44 8.21 2.45 -25.86
N ASP A 45 7.80 1.57 -24.96
CA ASP A 45 6.39 1.27 -24.72
C ASP A 45 5.70 2.33 -23.82
N THR A 46 6.42 2.93 -22.87
CA THR A 46 5.84 3.79 -21.83
C THR A 46 6.46 5.18 -21.72
N ASP A 47 7.37 5.54 -22.63
CA ASP A 47 8.18 6.77 -22.64
C ASP A 47 8.83 7.12 -21.29
N THR A 48 9.08 6.09 -20.48
CA THR A 48 9.55 6.22 -19.11
C THR A 48 10.58 5.13 -18.79
N THR A 49 11.61 5.51 -18.04
CA THR A 49 12.61 4.58 -17.49
C THR A 49 12.17 3.98 -16.16
N ASN A 50 11.06 4.44 -15.60
CA ASN A 50 10.50 3.96 -14.34
C ASN A 50 10.17 2.47 -14.39
N ASP A 51 10.14 1.83 -13.23
CA ASP A 51 9.65 0.46 -13.16
C ASP A 51 8.15 0.43 -13.40
N ARG A 52 7.68 -0.57 -14.16
CA ARG A 52 6.24 -0.78 -14.34
C ARG A 52 5.62 -1.15 -13.00
N PRO A 53 4.42 -0.64 -12.68
CA PRO A 53 3.66 -1.14 -11.54
C PRO A 53 3.45 -2.65 -11.70
N CYS A 54 3.72 -3.42 -10.64
CA CYS A 54 3.46 -4.85 -10.63
C CYS A 54 1.98 -5.09 -10.33
N SER A 55 1.32 -5.96 -11.09
CA SER A 55 -0.12 -6.30 -10.98
C SER A 55 -0.52 -7.08 -9.71
N GLY A 56 0.32 -7.05 -8.67
CA GLY A 56 0.06 -7.72 -7.39
C GLY A 56 -0.20 -9.22 -7.48
N ARG A 57 -0.69 -9.80 -6.38
CA ARG A 57 -1.17 -11.19 -6.36
C ARG A 57 -2.61 -11.23 -6.88
N PRO A 58 -2.95 -12.10 -7.85
CA PRO A 58 -4.32 -12.24 -8.35
C PRO A 58 -5.32 -12.60 -7.23
N ARG A 59 -6.53 -12.04 -7.29
CA ARG A 59 -7.62 -12.45 -6.39
C ARG A 59 -7.97 -13.92 -6.59
N GLU A 60 -7.98 -14.68 -5.49
CA GLU A 60 -8.47 -16.05 -5.48
C GLU A 60 -9.98 -16.13 -5.77
N THR A 61 -10.74 -15.07 -5.46
CA THR A 61 -12.21 -15.03 -5.55
C THR A 61 -12.71 -13.75 -6.21
N THR A 62 -13.79 -13.87 -6.98
CA THR A 62 -14.48 -12.76 -7.65
C THR A 62 -15.44 -12.03 -6.70
N LEU A 63 -15.75 -10.77 -7.01
CA LEU A 63 -16.73 -9.98 -6.24
C LEU A 63 -18.10 -10.66 -6.14
N ARG A 64 -18.53 -11.36 -7.18
CA ARG A 64 -19.80 -12.11 -7.21
C ARG A 64 -19.78 -13.28 -6.23
N GLN A 65 -18.67 -14.00 -6.14
CA GLN A 65 -18.47 -15.10 -5.21
C GLN A 65 -18.44 -14.60 -3.76
N ASP A 66 -17.73 -13.50 -3.51
CA ASP A 66 -17.68 -12.85 -2.19
C ASP A 66 -19.08 -12.42 -1.71
N LYS A 67 -19.88 -11.81 -2.60
CA LYS A 67 -21.27 -11.43 -2.31
C LYS A 67 -22.15 -12.66 -2.02
N HIS A 68 -21.98 -13.74 -2.79
CA HIS A 68 -22.73 -14.97 -2.62
C HIS A 68 -22.44 -15.67 -1.29
N ILE A 69 -21.14 -15.84 -0.95
CA ILE A 69 -20.70 -16.39 0.33
C ILE A 69 -21.33 -15.61 1.48
N ARG A 70 -21.28 -14.27 1.43
CA ARG A 70 -21.88 -13.42 2.45
C ARG A 70 -23.39 -13.66 2.58
N ILE A 71 -24.13 -13.66 1.47
CA ILE A 71 -25.59 -13.85 1.50
C ILE A 71 -25.96 -15.22 2.10
N ILE A 72 -25.22 -16.27 1.75
CA ILE A 72 -25.44 -17.61 2.29
C ILE A 72 -25.29 -17.62 3.82
N HIS A 73 -24.22 -17.03 4.34
CA HIS A 73 -23.94 -16.99 5.78
C HIS A 73 -24.85 -16.03 6.55
N LEU A 74 -25.34 -14.96 5.92
CA LEU A 74 -26.38 -14.09 6.51
C LEU A 74 -27.74 -14.79 6.60
N ARG A 75 -28.09 -15.59 5.60
CA ARG A 75 -29.36 -16.33 5.57
C ARG A 75 -29.34 -17.57 6.46
N ASN A 76 -28.19 -18.20 6.59
CA ASN A 76 -28.03 -19.41 7.39
C ASN A 76 -26.72 -19.35 8.19
N ARG A 77 -26.85 -18.82 9.42
CA ARG A 77 -25.76 -18.63 10.38
C ARG A 77 -25.06 -19.92 10.85
N PHE A 78 -25.64 -21.10 10.57
CA PHE A 78 -25.11 -22.40 10.99
C PHE A 78 -24.29 -23.10 9.90
N ILE A 79 -24.18 -22.52 8.70
CA ILE A 79 -23.35 -23.09 7.63
C ILE A 79 -21.88 -23.06 8.05
N ASN A 80 -21.20 -24.20 7.88
CA ASN A 80 -19.79 -24.29 8.20
C ASN A 80 -18.94 -23.64 7.10
N ALA A 81 -18.04 -22.75 7.49
CA ALA A 81 -17.06 -22.12 6.59
C ALA A 81 -16.27 -23.13 5.74
N SER A 82 -15.94 -24.30 6.29
CA SER A 82 -15.27 -25.39 5.57
C SER A 82 -16.13 -25.99 4.45
N GLN A 83 -17.45 -26.08 4.66
CA GLN A 83 -18.37 -26.57 3.63
C GLN A 83 -18.46 -25.56 2.48
N THR A 84 -18.61 -24.27 2.80
CA THR A 84 -18.61 -23.19 1.81
C THR A 84 -17.31 -23.13 1.02
N ALA A 85 -16.16 -23.37 1.68
CA ALA A 85 -14.86 -23.41 1.03
C ALA A 85 -14.71 -24.56 0.02
N ARG A 86 -15.26 -25.74 0.34
CA ARG A 86 -15.29 -26.89 -0.58
C ARG A 86 -16.17 -26.64 -1.81
N GLN A 87 -17.25 -25.88 -1.63
CA GLN A 87 -18.23 -25.58 -2.68
C GLN A 87 -17.84 -24.39 -3.56
N THR A 88 -16.91 -23.54 -3.10
CA THR A 88 -16.49 -22.35 -3.85
C THR A 88 -15.18 -22.60 -4.59
N HIS A 89 -15.23 -22.54 -5.91
CA HIS A 89 -14.06 -22.57 -6.77
C HIS A 89 -13.49 -21.16 -6.95
N GLY A 90 -12.19 -21.01 -6.76
CA GLY A 90 -11.46 -19.77 -7.02
C GLY A 90 -11.20 -19.53 -8.50
N ARG A 91 -10.52 -18.42 -8.80
CA ARG A 91 -10.27 -17.91 -10.17
C ARG A 91 -9.49 -18.88 -11.06
N HIS A 92 -8.66 -19.73 -10.48
CA HIS A 92 -7.91 -20.79 -11.16
C HIS A 92 -8.54 -22.18 -10.97
N ASN A 93 -9.84 -22.24 -10.68
CA ASN A 93 -10.59 -23.46 -10.34
C ASN A 93 -10.12 -24.19 -9.07
N ASN A 94 -9.19 -23.61 -8.32
CA ASN A 94 -8.72 -24.12 -7.04
C ASN A 94 -9.76 -23.88 -5.94
N ARG A 95 -9.93 -24.83 -5.02
CA ARG A 95 -10.80 -24.62 -3.85
C ARG A 95 -10.23 -23.52 -2.96
N ILE A 96 -11.10 -22.64 -2.46
CA ILE A 96 -10.69 -21.59 -1.54
C ILE A 96 -10.33 -22.19 -0.17
N SER A 97 -9.43 -21.55 0.56
CA SER A 97 -9.04 -22.02 1.90
C SER A 97 -10.18 -21.85 2.91
N ALA A 98 -10.42 -22.88 3.73
CA ALA A 98 -11.38 -22.80 4.83
C ALA A 98 -11.02 -21.71 5.85
N GLN A 99 -9.72 -21.45 6.06
CA GLN A 99 -9.24 -20.36 6.91
C GLN A 99 -9.69 -19.00 6.38
N TRP A 100 -9.54 -18.79 5.07
CA TRP A 100 -9.92 -17.57 4.38
C TRP A 100 -11.44 -17.33 4.46
N THR A 101 -12.24 -18.39 4.34
CA THR A 101 -13.70 -18.31 4.48
C THR A 101 -14.12 -17.94 5.91
N ARG A 102 -13.48 -18.52 6.93
CA ARG A 102 -13.75 -18.20 8.35
C ARG A 102 -13.49 -16.73 8.69
N VAL A 103 -12.37 -16.19 8.21
CA VAL A 103 -12.04 -14.78 8.39
C VAL A 103 -13.09 -13.89 7.72
N ARG A 104 -13.50 -14.21 6.48
CA ARG A 104 -14.42 -13.37 5.68
C ARG A 104 -15.88 -13.40 6.09
N ILE A 105 -16.37 -14.48 6.69
CA ILE A 105 -17.78 -14.57 7.13
C ILE A 105 -18.08 -13.55 8.24
N ARG A 106 -17.09 -13.24 9.09
CA ARG A 106 -17.25 -12.29 10.20
C ARG A 106 -17.21 -10.83 9.77
N TRP A 107 -16.97 -10.55 8.48
CA TRP A 107 -16.84 -9.20 7.97
C TRP A 107 -18.21 -8.59 7.63
N ILE A 108 -18.56 -7.53 8.36
CA ILE A 108 -19.77 -6.71 8.16
C ILE A 108 -19.58 -5.76 6.95
N ARG A 109 -20.67 -5.22 6.40
CA ARG A 109 -20.69 -4.30 5.24
C ARG A 109 -19.70 -3.12 5.38
N GLN A 110 -19.50 -2.61 6.60
CA GLN A 110 -18.51 -1.57 6.92
C GLN A 110 -17.06 -2.08 6.77
N THR A 111 -16.74 -3.27 7.26
CA THR A 111 -15.46 -3.96 7.03
C THR A 111 -15.17 -4.19 5.54
N TRP A 112 -16.19 -4.49 4.73
CA TRP A 112 -16.02 -4.59 3.27
C TRP A 112 -15.76 -3.25 2.58
N ARG A 113 -16.30 -2.13 3.11
CA ARG A 113 -16.00 -0.76 2.63
C ARG A 113 -14.60 -0.29 3.02
N GLN A 114 -14.09 -0.75 4.16
CA GLN A 114 -12.74 -0.44 4.65
C GLN A 114 -11.63 -1.23 3.94
N VAL A 115 -12.02 -2.23 3.15
CA VAL A 115 -11.10 -3.10 2.43
C VAL A 115 -10.98 -2.59 1.00
N LEU A 116 -10.08 -1.62 0.82
CA LEU A 116 -9.61 -1.20 -0.48
C LEU A 116 -8.61 -2.26 -0.99
N PHE A 117 -9.08 -3.20 -1.82
CA PHE A 117 -8.18 -4.06 -2.61
C PHE A 117 -8.09 -3.49 -4.01
N THR A 118 -7.12 -2.60 -4.21
CA THR A 118 -6.75 -2.08 -5.53
C THR A 118 -5.55 -2.88 -6.03
N ASP A 119 -5.63 -3.37 -7.26
CA ASP A 119 -4.55 -3.95 -8.05
C ASP A 119 -3.55 -2.91 -8.56
N GLU A 120 -3.82 -1.64 -8.28
CA GLU A 120 -2.89 -0.53 -8.35
C GLU A 120 -2.34 -0.22 -6.95
N SER A 121 -1.11 0.30 -6.85
CA SER A 121 -0.61 0.88 -5.60
C SER A 121 -1.72 1.74 -4.99
N LYS A 122 -1.98 1.64 -3.68
CA LYS A 122 -3.06 2.41 -3.01
C LYS A 122 -3.05 3.91 -3.40
N PHE A 123 -1.89 4.42 -3.82
CA PHE A 123 -1.64 5.76 -4.37
C PHE A 123 -2.18 6.03 -5.80
N ASN A 124 -2.24 5.06 -6.70
CA ASN A 124 -2.75 5.26 -8.05
C ASN A 124 -4.27 5.44 -8.09
N VAL A 125 -4.99 4.82 -7.14
CA VAL A 125 -6.46 4.98 -7.00
C VAL A 125 -6.83 6.33 -6.38
N ILE A 126 -5.97 6.84 -5.50
CA ILE A 126 -6.11 8.14 -4.83
C ILE A 126 -6.08 9.31 -5.83
N ALA A 127 -5.38 9.16 -6.96
CA ALA A 127 -5.32 10.19 -8.00
C ALA A 127 -6.50 10.16 -8.99
N GLY A 128 -7.27 9.08 -9.06
CA GLY A 128 -8.25 8.82 -10.12
C GLY A 128 -9.73 9.06 -9.75
N ASP A 129 -10.14 8.72 -8.53
CA ASP A 129 -11.54 8.86 -8.07
C ASP A 129 -11.58 9.50 -6.67
N ILE A 130 -11.46 10.84 -6.63
CA ILE A 130 -11.42 11.65 -5.40
C ILE A 130 -12.80 11.76 -4.74
N THR A 131 -13.88 11.58 -5.50
CA THR A 131 -15.28 11.77 -5.07
C THR A 131 -15.74 10.78 -4.01
N GLU A 132 -15.19 9.57 -3.95
CA GLU A 132 -15.57 8.58 -2.93
C GLU A 132 -15.02 8.90 -1.53
N TYR A 133 -14.01 9.77 -1.44
CA TYR A 133 -13.29 10.04 -0.18
C TYR A 133 -13.67 11.36 0.48
N GLU A 134 -14.46 12.22 -0.18
CA GLU A 134 -14.88 13.53 0.37
C GLU A 134 -15.72 13.41 1.65
N GLU A 135 -16.39 12.27 1.86
CA GLU A 135 -17.18 11.98 3.08
C GLU A 135 -16.29 11.91 4.34
N PHE A 136 -15.01 11.55 4.19
CA PHE A 136 -14.12 11.30 5.32
C PHE A 136 -13.27 12.51 5.68
N ASP A 137 -13.14 12.80 6.97
CA ASP A 137 -12.28 13.90 7.45
C ASP A 137 -10.81 13.49 7.63
N ILE A 138 -10.57 12.20 7.87
CA ILE A 138 -9.24 11.61 8.08
C ILE A 138 -9.19 10.26 7.35
N LEU A 139 -8.13 10.02 6.57
CA LEU A 139 -7.85 8.75 5.90
C LEU A 139 -6.48 8.25 6.36
N ALA A 140 -6.39 7.00 6.79
CA ALA A 140 -5.15 6.42 7.28
C ALA A 140 -4.80 5.14 6.52
N PHE A 141 -3.61 5.09 5.93
CA PHE A 141 -3.14 3.99 5.10
C PHE A 141 -1.87 3.40 5.70
N THR A 142 -1.99 2.15 6.15
CA THR A 142 -0.86 1.29 6.55
C THR A 142 -0.35 0.50 5.34
N GLU A 143 0.93 0.15 5.32
CA GLU A 143 1.63 -0.45 4.17
C GLU A 143 1.59 0.44 2.91
N SER A 144 2.02 1.70 3.03
CA SER A 144 1.99 2.67 1.94
C SER A 144 3.03 2.41 0.85
N TRP A 145 4.08 1.62 1.14
CA TRP A 145 5.23 1.38 0.26
C TRP A 145 5.93 2.66 -0.24
N LEU A 146 5.60 3.82 0.32
CA LEU A 146 6.24 5.09 -0.02
C LEU A 146 7.72 5.02 0.30
N ASN A 147 8.52 5.55 -0.62
CA ASN A 147 9.95 5.67 -0.48
C ASN A 147 10.40 7.06 -0.96
N CYS A 148 11.68 7.36 -0.78
CA CYS A 148 12.29 8.63 -1.18
C CYS A 148 12.18 8.94 -2.68
N SER A 149 11.77 8.00 -3.52
CA SER A 149 11.57 8.21 -4.97
C SER A 149 10.17 8.74 -5.33
N HIS A 150 9.22 8.78 -4.39
CA HIS A 150 7.89 9.34 -4.64
C HIS A 150 7.93 10.85 -4.39
N THR A 151 7.45 11.69 -5.29
CA THR A 151 7.38 13.15 -5.05
C THR A 151 6.17 13.47 -4.17
N ASP A 152 6.18 14.60 -3.47
CA ASP A 152 5.01 15.00 -2.66
C ASP A 152 3.76 15.23 -3.52
N ASP A 153 3.94 15.65 -4.78
CA ASP A 153 2.85 15.78 -5.75
C ASP A 153 2.18 14.45 -6.08
N SER A 154 2.93 13.33 -6.07
CA SER A 154 2.40 11.99 -6.35
C SER A 154 1.53 11.42 -5.24
N ILE A 155 1.52 12.06 -4.07
CA ILE A 155 0.74 11.64 -2.91
C ILE A 155 -0.31 12.67 -2.51
N ASN A 156 -0.39 13.82 -3.17
CA ASN A 156 -1.32 14.89 -2.80
C ASN A 156 -2.77 14.53 -3.12
N LEU A 157 -3.64 14.72 -2.14
CA LEU A 157 -5.09 14.60 -2.27
C LEU A 157 -5.72 15.99 -2.22
N LEU A 158 -6.58 16.30 -3.18
CA LEU A 158 -7.30 17.57 -3.17
C LEU A 158 -8.13 17.70 -1.89
N ASN A 159 -8.04 18.84 -1.21
CA ASN A 159 -8.66 19.14 0.09
C ASN A 159 -8.06 18.44 1.32
N PHE A 160 -6.96 17.70 1.17
CA PHE A 160 -6.28 17.05 2.28
C PHE A 160 -4.82 17.49 2.40
N GLN A 161 -4.36 17.60 3.63
CA GLN A 161 -2.96 17.68 4.02
C GLN A 161 -2.47 16.26 4.33
N SER A 162 -1.27 15.92 3.87
CA SER A 162 -0.70 14.58 4.01
C SER A 162 0.45 14.54 5.02
N PHE A 163 0.49 13.46 5.81
CA PHE A 163 1.54 13.14 6.77
C PHE A 163 2.07 11.77 6.41
N SER A 164 3.38 11.66 6.16
CA SER A 164 4.00 10.39 5.77
C SER A 164 5.23 10.09 6.62
N SER A 165 5.37 8.82 6.99
CA SER A 165 6.62 8.30 7.56
C SER A 165 7.54 7.93 6.40
N ARG A 166 8.06 8.93 5.67
CA ARG A 166 9.15 8.74 4.69
C ARG A 166 10.43 8.43 5.46
N GLN A 167 10.66 7.15 5.74
CA GLN A 167 11.87 6.73 6.44
C GLN A 167 13.09 6.84 5.52
N GLY A 168 14.24 7.16 6.10
CA GLY A 168 15.51 7.37 5.40
C GLY A 168 16.00 6.15 4.60
N PRO A 169 17.11 6.29 3.85
CA PRO A 169 17.53 5.39 2.78
C PRO A 169 17.77 3.91 3.16
N SER A 170 17.74 3.55 4.45
CA SER A 170 18.09 2.21 4.95
C SER A 170 16.89 1.31 5.28
N LYS A 171 15.64 1.80 5.32
CA LYS A 171 14.46 1.00 5.68
C LYS A 171 13.52 0.88 4.47
N THR A 172 13.48 -0.31 3.86
CA THR A 172 12.67 -0.61 2.68
C THR A 172 11.18 -0.68 2.98
N GLY A 173 10.40 0.28 2.47
CA GLY A 173 9.06 0.05 1.94
C GLY A 173 7.91 -0.18 2.92
N ARG A 174 8.03 0.21 4.18
CA ARG A 174 6.93 0.10 5.16
C ARG A 174 6.63 1.45 5.80
N GLY A 175 5.74 2.19 5.17
CA GLY A 175 5.34 3.53 5.59
C GLY A 175 3.87 3.57 6.01
N VAL A 176 3.58 4.47 6.94
CA VAL A 176 2.22 4.92 7.26
C VAL A 176 2.03 6.28 6.59
N VAL A 177 0.89 6.48 5.95
CA VAL A 177 0.44 7.78 5.44
C VAL A 177 -0.93 8.09 6.01
N VAL A 178 -1.10 9.31 6.50
CA VAL A 178 -2.37 9.83 6.98
C VAL A 178 -2.70 11.11 6.22
N TYR A 179 -3.93 11.19 5.73
CA TYR A 179 -4.52 12.38 5.13
C TYR A 179 -5.53 12.96 6.09
N VAL A 180 -5.51 14.28 6.25
CA VAL A 180 -6.44 15.02 7.10
C VAL A 180 -7.00 16.17 6.27
N LYS A 181 -8.31 16.45 6.34
CA LYS A 181 -8.87 17.59 5.60
C LYS A 181 -8.15 18.89 5.98
N ASN A 182 -7.99 19.79 5.01
CA ASN A 182 -7.29 21.06 5.18
C ASN A 182 -7.94 22.00 6.20
N ASN A 183 -9.24 21.84 6.46
CA ASN A 183 -9.98 22.63 7.43
C ASN A 183 -9.81 22.15 8.89
N LEU A 184 -9.11 21.03 9.12
CA LEU A 184 -8.80 20.54 10.45
C LEU A 184 -7.41 21.00 10.88
N ASN A 185 -7.31 21.46 12.13
CA ASN A 185 -6.03 21.82 12.72
C ASN A 185 -5.35 20.57 13.29
N VAL A 186 -4.22 20.19 12.71
CA VAL A 186 -3.51 18.96 13.06
C VAL A 186 -2.01 19.20 13.13
N ARG A 187 -1.33 18.50 14.03
CA ARG A 187 0.12 18.50 14.17
C ARG A 187 0.63 17.08 14.37
N ARG A 188 1.70 16.70 13.67
CA ARG A 188 2.39 15.42 13.94
C ARG A 188 3.17 15.49 15.26
N ARG A 189 3.12 14.40 16.03
CA ARG A 189 3.79 14.23 17.33
C ARG A 189 4.87 13.13 17.23
N PRO A 190 6.00 13.41 16.55
CA PRO A 190 7.09 12.43 16.42
C PRO A 190 7.75 12.11 17.77
N ASP A 191 7.61 13.00 18.75
CA ASP A 191 8.04 12.80 20.13
C ASP A 191 7.31 11.65 20.85
N LEU A 192 6.15 11.25 20.35
CA LEU A 192 5.37 10.12 20.86
C LEU A 192 5.51 8.87 19.95
N GLU A 193 6.26 8.96 18.85
CA GLU A 193 6.47 7.83 17.93
C GLU A 193 7.63 6.95 18.42
N ILE A 194 7.46 5.62 18.31
CA ILE A 194 8.48 4.63 18.67
C ILE A 194 9.09 4.09 17.38
N ASP A 195 10.40 4.26 17.18
CA ASP A 195 11.13 3.92 15.94
C ASP A 195 10.98 2.47 15.44
N GLU A 196 10.67 1.57 16.36
CA GLU A 196 10.50 0.13 16.15
C GLU A 196 9.07 -0.24 15.73
N LEU A 197 8.11 0.67 15.99
CA LEU A 197 6.72 0.51 15.64
C LEU A 197 6.44 1.33 14.37
N GLU A 198 5.80 0.71 13.39
CA GLU A 198 5.31 1.43 12.20
C GLU A 198 4.06 2.23 12.57
N ALA A 199 4.26 3.32 13.32
CA ALA A 199 3.22 4.18 13.86
C ALA A 199 3.40 5.64 13.45
N MET A 200 2.28 6.37 13.44
CA MET A 200 2.21 7.80 13.26
C MET A 200 1.19 8.38 14.22
N LEU A 201 1.60 9.41 14.96
CA LEU A 201 0.75 10.08 15.93
C LEU A 201 0.48 11.51 15.49
N LEU A 202 -0.79 11.87 15.44
CA LEU A 202 -1.29 13.18 15.07
C LEU A 202 -2.12 13.76 16.21
N GLU A 203 -1.86 15.00 16.58
CA GLU A 203 -2.66 15.77 17.52
C GLU A 203 -3.60 16.68 16.74
N LEU A 204 -4.90 16.44 16.86
CA LEU A 204 -5.98 17.21 16.25
C LEU A 204 -6.57 18.18 17.26
N LYS A 205 -6.82 19.42 16.86
CA LYS A 205 -7.55 20.40 17.68
C LYS A 205 -8.99 20.52 17.19
N VAL A 206 -9.94 20.05 18.01
CA VAL A 206 -11.37 20.07 17.72
C VAL A 206 -12.11 20.70 18.89
N GLN A 207 -12.83 21.80 18.65
CA GLN A 207 -13.72 22.44 19.64
C GLN A 207 -13.08 22.58 21.04
N ASN A 208 -11.88 23.18 21.08
CA ASN A 208 -11.10 23.42 22.29
C ASN A 208 -10.58 22.17 23.02
N LYS A 209 -10.60 21.00 22.37
CA LYS A 209 -10.00 19.75 22.84
C LYS A 209 -8.89 19.30 21.90
N ASN A 210 -7.86 18.71 22.48
CA ASN A 210 -6.82 18.02 21.72
C ASN A 210 -7.17 16.54 21.68
N ILE A 211 -7.23 15.97 20.47
CA ILE A 211 -7.49 14.55 20.22
C ILE A 211 -6.21 13.96 19.65
N LEU A 212 -5.69 12.91 20.29
CA LEU A 212 -4.57 12.16 19.75
C LEU A 212 -5.10 11.05 18.85
N PHE A 213 -4.73 11.12 17.57
CA PHE A 213 -5.03 10.12 16.56
C PHE A 213 -3.78 9.31 16.28
N CYS A 214 -3.85 8.00 16.52
CA CYS A 214 -2.73 7.08 16.33
C CYS A 214 -3.06 6.10 15.20
N THR A 215 -2.18 6.00 14.21
CA THR A 215 -2.24 4.98 13.16
C THR A 215 -0.99 4.13 13.25
N PHE A 216 -1.16 2.81 13.32
CA PHE A 216 -0.03 1.90 13.39
C PHE A 216 -0.31 0.60 12.63
N TYR A 217 0.75 -0.04 12.15
CA TYR A 217 0.70 -1.37 11.58
C TYR A 217 1.18 -2.42 12.58
N ILE A 218 0.39 -3.48 12.74
CA ILE A 218 0.74 -4.65 13.55
C ILE A 218 0.91 -5.84 12.60
N PRO A 219 2.15 -6.36 12.43
CA PRO A 219 2.40 -7.53 11.60
C PRO A 219 1.65 -8.76 12.11
N PRO A 220 1.23 -9.68 11.23
CA PRO A 220 0.70 -10.97 11.65
C PRO A 220 1.77 -11.74 12.45
N ASN A 221 1.37 -12.34 13.58
CA ASN A 221 2.23 -13.04 14.55
C ASN A 221 3.09 -12.15 15.47
N SER A 222 2.71 -10.89 15.64
CA SER A 222 3.28 -10.02 16.67
C SER A 222 3.00 -10.55 18.09
N GLY A 223 4.02 -10.54 18.94
CA GLY A 223 3.92 -10.91 20.35
C GLY A 223 3.35 -9.78 21.23
N HIS A 224 3.12 -10.07 22.50
CA HIS A 224 2.64 -9.08 23.49
C HIS A 224 3.53 -7.83 23.58
N GLU A 225 4.83 -7.99 23.39
CA GLU A 225 5.81 -6.89 23.34
C GLU A 225 5.47 -5.78 22.34
N THR A 226 4.77 -6.09 21.24
CA THR A 226 4.35 -5.07 20.27
C THR A 226 3.21 -4.22 20.82
N TRP A 227 2.32 -4.82 21.61
CA TRP A 227 1.21 -4.12 22.25
C TRP A 227 1.68 -3.26 23.42
N ASP A 228 2.67 -3.71 24.18
CA ASP A 228 3.27 -2.93 25.27
C ASP A 228 3.90 -1.62 24.74
N LYS A 229 4.51 -1.67 23.55
CA LYS A 229 5.03 -0.48 22.86
C LYS A 229 3.91 0.48 22.44
N VAL A 230 2.81 -0.04 21.87
CA VAL A 230 1.62 0.77 21.53
C VAL A 230 1.04 1.42 22.79
N GLU A 231 0.97 0.69 23.89
CA GLU A 231 0.45 1.24 25.14
C GLU A 231 1.36 2.33 25.72
N THR A 232 2.68 2.15 25.59
CA THR A 232 3.68 3.13 26.03
C THR A 232 3.57 4.43 25.23
N SER A 233 3.36 4.37 23.91
CA SER A 233 3.20 5.58 23.07
C SER A 233 1.90 6.33 23.34
N LEU A 234 0.89 5.68 23.93
CA LEU A 234 -0.39 6.29 24.28
C LEU A 234 -0.45 6.86 25.71
N LYS A 235 0.52 6.55 26.56
CA LYS A 235 0.58 6.98 27.97
C LYS A 235 1.48 8.21 28.22
N LEU A 236 2.16 8.70 27.18
CA LEU A 236 3.00 9.90 27.18
C LEU A 236 2.23 11.13 26.68
#